data_AF-A0A0B1SID9-F1
#
_entry.id   AF-A0A0B1SID9-F1
#
_cell.length_a   1.000
_cell.length_b   1.000
_cell.length_c   1.000
_cell.angle_alpha   90.00
_cell.angle_beta   90.00
_cell.angle_gamma   90.00
#
_symmetry.space_group_name_H-M   'P 1'
#
loop_
_entity.id
_entity.type
_entity.pdbx_description
1 polymer ?
#
loop_
_entity_poly.entity_id
_entity_poly.type
_entity_poly.pdbx_seq_one_letter_code
_entity_poly.pdbx_strand_id
1 'polypeptide(L)'
;MLTGLPPGQHAVLIHQFGDLSDGCSRLGPPFLFTGGRGTPSLGDVVADDSSNASFTRVVDWPIVDVIGRSIAIYRFSTTEYSLKTKDELPLACGTIGLTAFSRY
;
A
#
# COMPACT_ATOMS: atom_id res chain seq x y z
N MET A 1 -3.28 12.38 -4.63
CA MET A 1 -4.40 12.02 -5.52
C MET A 1 -3.96 10.82 -6.34
N LEU A 2 -4.78 9.78 -6.39
CA LEU A 2 -4.58 8.58 -7.20
C LEU A 2 -5.57 8.63 -8.36
N THR A 3 -5.15 8.19 -9.55
CA THR A 3 -5.96 8.23 -10.78
C THR A 3 -5.83 6.90 -11.52
N GLY A 4 -6.84 6.55 -12.33
CA GLY A 4 -6.84 5.32 -13.12
C GLY A 4 -7.17 4.05 -12.32
N LEU A 5 -7.72 4.19 -11.11
CA LEU A 5 -8.22 3.06 -10.34
C LEU A 5 -9.64 2.70 -10.83
N PRO A 6 -9.98 1.40 -10.95
CA PRO A 6 -11.37 0.99 -11.17
C PRO A 6 -12.30 1.59 -10.09
N PRO A 7 -13.58 1.88 -10.36
CA PRO A 7 -14.49 2.32 -9.31
C PRO A 7 -14.62 1.26 -8.21
N GLY A 8 -14.56 1.68 -6.94
CA GLY A 8 -14.69 0.78 -5.78
C GLY A 8 -13.62 0.95 -4.71
N GLN A 9 -13.51 -0.05 -3.83
CA GLN A 9 -12.56 -0.07 -2.71
C GLN A 9 -11.29 -0.85 -3.07
N HIS A 10 -10.15 -0.28 -2.73
CA HIS A 10 -8.83 -0.83 -3.04
C HIS A 10 -7.95 -0.86 -1.79
N ALA A 11 -7.49 -2.04 -1.43
CA ALA A 11 -6.63 -2.25 -0.28
C ALA A 11 -5.25 -1.65 -0.54
N VAL A 12 -4.73 -0.93 0.45
CA VAL A 12 -3.39 -0.35 0.43
C VAL A 12 -2.53 -1.04 1.48
N LEU A 13 -1.45 -1.68 1.05
CA LEU A 13 -0.59 -2.47 1.93
C LEU A 13 0.89 -2.10 1.78
N ILE A 14 1.62 -2.21 2.89
CA ILE A 14 3.08 -2.19 2.94
C ILE A 14 3.59 -3.61 2.77
N HIS A 15 4.54 -3.80 1.86
CA HIS A 15 5.20 -5.08 1.61
C HIS A 15 6.66 -5.04 2.02
N GLN A 16 7.24 -6.21 2.29
CA GLN A 16 8.56 -6.28 2.93
C GLN A 16 9.71 -5.73 2.07
N PHE A 17 9.63 -5.81 0.74
CA PHE A 17 10.71 -5.39 -0.16
C PHE A 17 10.27 -4.22 -1.05
N GLY A 18 11.17 -3.27 -1.26
CA GLY A 18 11.04 -2.22 -2.29
C GLY A 18 11.70 -2.60 -3.62
N ASP A 19 11.77 -3.89 -3.95
CA ASP A 19 12.39 -4.38 -5.19
C ASP A 19 11.38 -4.28 -6.35
N LEU A 20 11.58 -3.28 -7.20
CA LEU A 20 10.76 -3.01 -8.39
C LEU A 20 11.40 -3.51 -9.69
N SER A 21 12.44 -4.36 -9.62
CA SER A 21 13.17 -4.85 -10.80
C SER A 21 12.32 -5.68 -11.77
N ASP A 22 11.18 -6.19 -11.31
CA ASP A 22 10.16 -6.89 -12.11
C ASP A 22 8.76 -6.37 -11.77
N GLY A 23 8.60 -5.05 -11.79
CA GLY A 23 7.35 -4.38 -11.41
C GLY A 23 6.95 -4.72 -9.97
N CYS A 24 5.71 -5.17 -9.76
CA CYS A 24 5.18 -5.47 -8.43
C CYS A 24 5.28 -6.95 -8.02
N SER A 25 6.00 -7.80 -8.78
CA SER A 25 6.09 -9.23 -8.49
C SER A 25 7.03 -9.55 -7.32
N ARG A 26 8.03 -8.71 -7.06
CA ARG A 26 9.13 -8.97 -6.10
C ARG A 26 8.98 -8.25 -4.75
N LEU A 27 7.77 -7.81 -4.41
CA LEU A 27 7.52 -7.09 -3.14
C LEU A 27 7.58 -8.01 -1.90
N GLY A 28 7.45 -9.33 -2.10
CA GLY A 28 7.31 -10.32 -1.03
C GLY A 28 5.94 -10.23 -0.32
N PRO A 29 5.72 -10.94 0.81
CA PRO A 29 4.50 -10.81 1.61
C PRO A 29 4.31 -9.41 2.21
N PRO A 30 3.08 -9.07 2.65
CA PRO A 30 2.82 -7.91 3.48
C PRO A 30 3.75 -7.85 4.69
N PHE A 31 4.24 -6.66 5.01
CA PHE A 31 5.22 -6.46 6.07
C PHE A 31 4.66 -6.83 7.45
N LEU A 32 5.40 -7.64 8.19
CA LEU A 32 5.06 -7.99 9.57
C LEU A 32 5.82 -7.10 10.54
N PHE A 33 5.09 -6.17 11.16
CA PHE A 33 5.63 -5.37 12.26
C PHE A 33 5.92 -6.27 13.46
N THR A 34 7.12 -6.14 14.04
CA THR A 34 7.49 -6.87 15.25
C THR A 34 6.91 -6.20 16.50
N GLY A 35 6.55 -7.00 17.49
CA GLY A 35 6.05 -6.49 18.79
C GLY A 35 4.70 -5.77 18.74
N GLY A 36 3.87 -6.03 17.72
CA GLY A 36 2.50 -5.48 17.63
C GLY A 36 2.43 -3.97 17.36
N ARG A 37 3.52 -3.38 16.87
CA ARG A 37 3.65 -1.92 16.69
C ARG A 37 2.94 -1.34 15.46
N GLY A 38 2.30 -2.19 14.66
CA GLY A 38 1.66 -1.75 13.43
C GLY A 38 0.97 -2.87 12.69
N THR A 39 0.32 -2.48 11.60
CA THR A 39 -0.32 -3.38 10.63
C THR A 39 0.23 -3.03 9.25
N PRO A 40 0.47 -4.00 8.35
CA PRO A 40 0.86 -3.69 6.98
C PRO A 40 -0.23 -2.95 6.22
N SER A 41 -1.50 -3.05 6.63
CA SER A 41 -2.60 -2.42 5.92
C SER A 41 -2.79 -0.97 6.36
N LEU A 42 -2.93 -0.08 5.39
CA LEU A 42 -3.39 1.29 5.59
C LEU A 42 -4.92 1.40 5.47
N GLY A 43 -5.60 0.31 5.10
CA GLY A 43 -7.03 0.26 4.81
C GLY A 43 -7.34 0.49 3.33
N ASP A 44 -8.58 0.89 3.06
CA ASP A 44 -9.08 1.04 1.70
C ASP A 44 -9.05 2.49 1.22
N VAL A 45 -8.54 2.68 0.00
CA VAL A 45 -8.82 3.86 -0.80
C VAL A 45 -10.04 3.61 -1.67
N VAL A 46 -10.93 4.60 -1.75
CA VAL A 46 -12.18 4.51 -2.52
C VAL A 46 -12.03 5.35 -3.78
N ALA A 47 -12.11 4.70 -4.94
CA ALA A 47 -12.14 5.35 -6.24
C ALA A 47 -13.60 5.58 -6.67
N ASP A 48 -13.88 6.81 -7.11
CA ASP A 48 -15.18 7.18 -7.66
C ASP A 48 -15.36 6.69 -9.11
N ASP A 49 -16.54 6.96 -9.69
CA ASP A 49 -16.85 6.60 -11.07
C ASP A 49 -15.95 7.32 -12.10
N SER A 50 -15.28 8.40 -11.69
CA SER A 50 -14.29 9.12 -12.51
C SER A 50 -12.88 8.52 -12.39
N SER A 51 -12.74 7.35 -11.74
CA SER A 51 -11.46 6.65 -11.52
C SER A 51 -10.45 7.47 -10.70
N ASN A 52 -10.94 8.43 -9.90
CA ASN A 52 -10.13 9.27 -9.04
C ASN A 52 -10.32 8.89 -7.58
N ALA A 53 -9.24 8.97 -6.81
CA ALA A 53 -9.29 8.72 -5.38
C ALA A 53 -8.37 9.66 -4.58
N SER A 54 -8.83 10.01 -3.39
CA SER A 54 -8.04 10.68 -2.38
C SER A 54 -8.08 9.89 -1.08
N PHE A 55 -6.93 9.80 -0.43
CA PHE A 55 -6.74 9.00 0.76
C PHE A 55 -5.66 9.64 1.62
N THR A 56 -5.96 9.83 2.90
CA THR A 56 -5.02 10.34 3.90
C THR A 56 -5.10 9.43 5.11
N ARG A 57 -3.96 8.91 5.55
CA ARG A 57 -3.84 8.14 6.78
C ARG A 57 -2.65 8.64 7.57
N VAL A 58 -2.86 8.73 8.88
CA VAL A 58 -1.82 9.04 9.85
C VAL A 58 -1.58 7.78 10.65
N VAL A 59 -0.33 7.34 10.69
CA VAL A 59 0.12 6.14 11.39
C VAL A 59 1.34 6.47 12.23
N ASP A 60 1.46 5.85 13.38
CA ASP A 60 2.58 6.03 14.30
C ASP A 60 3.55 4.86 14.19
N TRP A 61 4.17 4.72 13.02
CA TRP A 61 5.14 3.66 12.73
C TRP A 61 6.55 4.23 12.79
N PRO A 62 7.53 3.49 13.35
CA PRO A 62 8.92 3.89 13.25
C PRO A 62 9.31 4.00 11.78
N ILE A 63 9.81 5.17 11.39
CA ILE A 63 10.20 5.45 10.00
C ILE A 63 11.24 4.43 9.50
N VAL A 64 12.16 4.01 10.38
CA VAL A 64 13.18 2.99 10.11
C VAL A 64 12.60 1.63 9.74
N ASP A 65 11.37 1.33 10.16
CA ASP A 65 10.72 0.06 9.85
C ASP A 65 10.13 0.04 8.44
N VAL A 66 9.89 1.20 7.80
CA VAL A 66 9.13 1.29 6.53
C VAL A 66 9.92 1.89 5.35
N ILE A 67 10.98 2.65 5.59
CA ILE A 67 11.82 3.17 4.49
C ILE A 67 12.41 2.02 3.67
N GLY A 68 12.44 2.18 2.34
CA GLY A 68 13.00 1.20 1.42
C GLY A 68 12.12 -0.03 1.18
N ARG A 69 11.00 -0.14 1.90
CA ARG A 69 9.91 -1.08 1.60
C ARG A 69 9.02 -0.52 0.50
N SER A 70 8.03 -1.28 0.05
CA SER A 70 7.06 -0.80 -0.92
C SER A 70 5.68 -0.59 -0.32
N ILE A 71 4.95 0.37 -0.86
CA ILE A 71 3.51 0.50 -0.75
C ILE A 71 2.86 -0.05 -2.03
N ALA A 72 1.76 -0.78 -1.91
CA ALA A 72 1.06 -1.43 -3.01
C ALA A 72 -0.45 -1.20 -2.89
N ILE A 73 -1.12 -1.06 -4.04
CA ILE A 73 -2.57 -0.89 -4.16
C ILE A 73 -3.15 -2.10 -4.90
N TYR A 74 -4.17 -2.72 -4.33
CA TYR A 74 -4.81 -3.92 -4.88
C TYR A 74 -6.20 -3.64 -5.45
N ARG A 75 -6.65 -4.52 -6.35
CA ARG A 75 -7.99 -4.43 -6.95
C ARG A 75 -9.13 -4.59 -5.94
N PHE A 76 -8.91 -5.31 -4.85
CA PHE A 76 -9.94 -5.68 -3.88
C PHE A 76 -9.91 -4.78 -2.65
N SER A 77 -11.01 -4.75 -1.89
CA SER A 77 -11.03 -4.17 -0.54
C SER A 77 -10.11 -4.95 0.42
N THR A 78 -9.79 -4.37 1.56
CA THR A 78 -8.91 -4.96 2.59
C THR A 78 -9.52 -6.25 3.13
N THR A 79 -10.84 -6.28 3.29
CA THR A 79 -11.59 -7.46 3.71
C THR A 79 -11.46 -8.59 2.69
N GLU A 80 -11.71 -8.29 1.42
CA GLU A 80 -11.62 -9.29 0.34
C GLU A 80 -10.18 -9.77 0.12
N TYR A 81 -9.21 -8.86 0.15
CA TYR A 81 -7.79 -9.18 0.05
C TYR A 81 -7.36 -10.18 1.14
N SER A 82 -7.89 -10.02 2.36
CA SER A 82 -7.57 -10.91 3.49
C SER A 82 -8.14 -12.33 3.31
N LEU A 83 -9.16 -12.51 2.47
CA LEU A 83 -9.83 -13.79 2.22
C LEU A 83 -9.32 -14.50 0.96
N LYS A 84 -8.65 -13.80 0.05
CA LYS A 84 -8.18 -14.33 -1.24
C LYS A 84 -6.83 -15.05 -1.11
N THR A 85 -6.62 -16.04 -1.98
CA THR A 85 -5.27 -16.54 -2.28
C THR A 85 -4.48 -15.44 -2.96
N LYS A 86 -3.32 -15.08 -2.40
CA LYS A 86 -2.54 -13.88 -2.72
C LYS A 86 -1.74 -14.00 -4.03
N ASP A 87 -2.39 -14.52 -5.08
CA ASP A 87 -1.76 -14.81 -6.38
C ASP A 87 -1.93 -13.66 -7.39
N GLU A 88 -2.79 -12.68 -7.10
CA GLU A 88 -2.98 -11.50 -7.96
C GLU A 88 -1.97 -10.41 -7.61
N LEU A 89 -1.31 -9.86 -8.63
CA LEU A 89 -0.38 -8.76 -8.48
C LEU A 89 -1.10 -7.45 -8.12
N PRO A 90 -0.45 -6.53 -7.39
CA PRO A 90 -0.96 -5.18 -7.17
C PRO A 90 -1.28 -4.47 -8.50
N LEU A 91 -2.29 -3.58 -8.47
CA LEU A 91 -2.56 -2.64 -9.56
C LEU A 91 -1.41 -1.65 -9.75
N ALA A 92 -0.81 -1.23 -8.65
CA ALA A 92 0.35 -0.35 -8.63
C ALA A 92 1.16 -0.58 -7.36
N CYS A 93 2.46 -0.26 -7.43
CA CYS A 93 3.35 -0.29 -6.29
C CYS A 93 4.45 0.77 -6.43
N GLY A 94 5.09 1.11 -5.32
CA GLY A 94 6.22 2.03 -5.30
C GLY A 94 7.04 1.92 -4.02
N THR A 95 8.34 2.22 -4.11
CA THR A 95 9.25 2.20 -2.96
C THR A 95 9.05 3.44 -2.10
N ILE A 96 9.05 3.25 -0.78
CA ILE A 96 8.90 4.31 0.21
C ILE A 96 10.26 4.98 0.42
N GLY A 97 10.40 6.17 -0.16
CA GLY A 97 11.59 7.01 -0.05
C GLY A 97 11.52 8.01 1.11
N LEU A 98 12.68 8.57 1.45
CA LEU A 98 12.78 9.74 2.31
C LEU A 98 12.51 11.02 1.51
N THR A 99 11.74 11.93 2.08
CA THR A 99 11.54 13.26 1.53
C THR A 99 11.58 14.30 2.64
N ALA A 100 12.03 15.51 2.31
CA ALA A 100 11.81 16.66 3.18
C ALA A 100 10.31 16.96 3.24
N PHE A 101 9.80 17.20 4.44
CA PHE A 101 8.42 17.64 4.65
C PHE A 101 8.44 18.97 5.39
N SER A 102 7.86 20.00 4.77
CA SER A 102 7.65 21.30 5.40
C SER A 102 6.16 21.48 5.65
N ARG A 103 5.78 21.67 6.92
CA ARG A 103 4.44 22.17 7.25
C ARG A 103 4.45 23.67 6.99
N TYR A 104 3.70 24.10 5.98
CA TYR A 104 3.28 25.49 5.87
C TYR A 104 2.12 25.75 6.85
#